data_AF-A0A3D2B502-F1
#
_entry.id   AF-A0A3D2B502-F1
#
_cell.length_a   1.000
_cell.length_b   1.000
_cell.length_c   1.000
_cell.angle_alpha   90.00
_cell.angle_beta   90.00
_cell.angle_gamma   90.00
#
_symmetry.space_group_name_H-M   'P 1'
#
loop_
_entity.id
_entity.type
_entity.pdbx_description
1 polymer ?
#
loop_
_entity_poly.entity_id
_entity_poly.type
_entity_poly.pdbx_seq_one_letter_code
_entity_poly.pdbx_strand_id
1 'polypeptide(L)'
;KGASRRLRAANKFPAIIYGGEAAPVAIELDHDKVWNMQNNAEFYSEVLTLVVDGKEEKVKAQAVQRHAFKPKLTHIDFVRA
;
A
#
# COMPACT_ATOMS: atom_id res chain seq x y z
N LYS A 1 -15.25 7.59 3.88
CA LYS A 1 -15.15 6.73 5.10
C LYS A 1 -15.77 5.33 4.93
N GLY A 2 -16.91 5.17 4.25
CA GLY A 2 -17.57 3.86 4.08
C GLY A 2 -16.83 2.87 3.18
N ALA A 3 -16.35 3.30 2.01
CA ALA A 3 -15.66 2.42 1.05
C ALA A 3 -14.40 1.76 1.64
N SER A 4 -13.53 2.55 2.29
CA SER A 4 -12.32 2.04 2.94
C SER A 4 -12.60 1.03 4.06
N ARG A 5 -13.76 1.12 4.74
CA ARG A 5 -14.16 0.12 5.74
C ARG A 5 -14.58 -1.20 5.06
N ARG A 6 -15.30 -1.12 3.94
CA ARG A 6 -15.69 -2.30 3.16
C ARG A 6 -14.47 -3.06 2.63
N LEU A 7 -13.46 -2.34 2.13
CA LEU A 7 -12.20 -2.97 1.70
C LEU A 7 -11.53 -3.74 2.83
N ARG A 8 -11.40 -3.12 4.02
CA ARG A 8 -10.80 -3.76 5.20
C ARG A 8 -11.60 -4.96 5.72
N ALA A 9 -12.92 -4.96 5.52
CA ALA A 9 -13.75 -6.12 5.82
C ALA A 9 -13.55 -7.26 4.81
N ALA A 10 -13.24 -6.95 3.56
CA ALA A 10 -12.99 -7.89 2.47
C ALA A 10 -11.52 -8.33 2.35
N ASN A 11 -10.75 -8.26 3.43
CA ASN A 11 -9.31 -8.58 3.49
C ASN A 11 -8.43 -7.80 2.49
N LYS A 12 -8.82 -6.57 2.16
CA LYS A 12 -8.03 -5.61 1.40
C LYS A 12 -7.80 -4.35 2.21
N PHE A 13 -6.89 -3.49 1.80
CA PHE A 13 -6.76 -2.16 2.41
C PHE A 13 -6.41 -1.09 1.37
N PRO A 14 -6.85 0.16 1.59
CA PRO A 14 -6.52 1.25 0.69
C PRO A 14 -5.04 1.64 0.81
N ALA A 15 -4.44 2.04 -0.30
CA ALA A 15 -3.13 2.67 -0.36
C ALA A 15 -3.14 3.80 -1.40
N ILE A 16 -2.12 4.65 -1.37
CA ILE A 16 -1.96 5.77 -2.30
C ILE A 16 -0.54 5.80 -2.87
N ILE A 17 -0.43 6.05 -4.16
CA ILE A 17 0.83 6.34 -4.85
C ILE A 17 0.87 7.82 -5.18
N TYR A 18 1.93 8.52 -4.82
CA TYR A 18 2.14 9.93 -5.17
C TYR A 18 3.62 10.23 -5.42
N GLY A 19 3.93 11.48 -5.77
CA GLY A 19 5.29 11.92 -6.06
C GLY A 19 5.53 12.15 -7.55
N GLY A 20 6.53 12.98 -7.86
CA GLY A 20 6.75 13.53 -9.19
C GLY A 20 5.68 14.54 -9.61
N GLU A 21 5.51 14.73 -10.93
CA GLU A 21 4.52 15.63 -11.52
C GLU A 21 3.16 14.94 -11.77
N ALA A 22 3.12 13.60 -11.70
CA ALA A 22 1.92 12.82 -11.95
C ALA A 22 0.93 12.91 -10.79
N ALA A 23 -0.37 12.94 -11.13
CA ALA A 23 -1.43 12.94 -10.13
C ALA A 23 -1.32 11.74 -9.16
N PRO A 24 -1.70 11.91 -7.88
CA PRO A 24 -1.80 10.80 -6.95
C PRO A 24 -2.82 9.77 -7.39
N VAL A 25 -2.49 8.48 -7.23
CA VAL A 25 -3.35 7.35 -7.60
C VAL A 25 -3.73 6.58 -6.34
N ALA A 26 -5.03 6.48 -6.09
CA ALA A 26 -5.56 5.63 -5.02
C ALA A 26 -5.70 4.20 -5.53
N ILE A 27 -5.16 3.24 -4.79
CA ILE A 27 -5.19 1.81 -5.12
C ILE A 27 -5.74 1.00 -3.94
N GLU A 28 -6.15 -0.23 -4.22
CA GLU A 28 -6.45 -1.24 -3.20
C GLU A 28 -5.43 -2.37 -3.26
N LEU A 29 -5.03 -2.86 -2.09
CA LEU A 29 -4.06 -3.94 -1.96
C LEU A 29 -4.66 -5.12 -1.19
N ASP A 30 -4.23 -6.32 -1.56
CA ASP A 30 -4.52 -7.54 -0.82
C ASP A 30 -3.76 -7.53 0.52
N HIS A 31 -4.49 -7.77 1.61
CA HIS A 31 -3.91 -7.65 2.96
C HIS A 31 -2.86 -8.71 3.23
N ASP A 32 -3.16 -9.99 2.97
CA ASP A 32 -2.30 -11.10 3.37
C ASP A 32 -0.98 -11.08 2.58
N LYS A 33 -1.05 -10.77 1.27
CA LYS A 33 0.14 -10.66 0.43
C LYS A 33 1.09 -9.58 0.95
N VAL A 34 0.57 -8.38 1.19
CA VAL A 34 1.40 -7.27 1.67
C VAL A 34 1.85 -7.49 3.11
N TRP A 35 1.02 -8.10 3.96
CA TRP A 35 1.39 -8.44 5.33
C TRP A 35 2.61 -9.36 5.37
N ASN A 36 2.65 -10.37 4.50
CA ASN A 36 3.79 -11.27 4.39
C ASN A 36 5.04 -10.54 3.86
N MET A 37 4.88 -9.70 2.82
CA MET A 37 6.00 -8.95 2.24
C MET A 37 6.60 -7.94 3.24
N GLN A 38 5.77 -7.22 3.99
CA GLN A 38 6.25 -6.18 4.93
C GLN A 38 6.96 -6.74 6.16
N ASN A 39 6.95 -8.05 6.39
CA ASN A 39 7.74 -8.68 7.46
C ASN A 39 9.23 -8.67 7.15
N ASN A 40 9.59 -8.58 5.86
CA ASN A 40 10.97 -8.43 5.43
C ASN A 40 11.37 -6.96 5.53
N ALA A 41 12.53 -6.69 6.13
CA ALA A 41 13.02 -5.32 6.30
C ALA A 41 13.26 -4.62 4.94
N GLU A 42 13.61 -5.41 3.90
CA GLU A 42 13.82 -4.91 2.54
C GLU A 42 12.60 -4.16 1.99
N PHE A 43 11.39 -4.51 2.42
CA PHE A 43 10.15 -3.85 1.97
C PHE A 43 10.15 -2.33 2.19
N TYR A 44 10.84 -1.85 3.21
CA TYR A 44 10.89 -0.42 3.56
C TYR A 44 12.08 0.31 2.94
N SER A 45 13.12 -0.40 2.50
CA SER A 45 14.34 0.22 1.94
C SER A 45 14.42 0.11 0.42
N GLU A 46 13.84 -0.95 -0.16
CA GLU A 46 13.94 -1.22 -1.60
C GLU A 46 12.91 -0.48 -2.44
N VAL A 47 13.22 -0.35 -3.73
CA VAL A 47 12.25 0.10 -4.74
C VAL A 47 11.35 -1.09 -5.08
N LEU A 48 10.07 -0.95 -4.76
CA LEU A 48 9.02 -1.91 -5.07
C LEU A 48 8.44 -1.61 -6.45
N THR A 49 7.97 -2.64 -7.13
CA THR A 49 7.21 -2.50 -8.38
C THR A 49 5.75 -2.84 -8.10
N LEU A 50 4.86 -1.88 -8.32
CA LEU A 50 3.41 -2.08 -8.23
C LEU A 50 2.84 -2.16 -9.65
N VAL A 51 2.00 -3.17 -9.89
CA VAL A 51 1.26 -3.29 -11.15
C VAL A 51 -0.14 -2.74 -10.94
N VAL A 52 -0.44 -1.61 -11.58
CA VAL A 52 -1.75 -0.94 -11.51
C VAL A 52 -2.31 -0.85 -12.93
N ASP A 53 -3.47 -1.47 -13.17
CA ASP A 53 -4.12 -1.51 -14.48
C ASP A 53 -3.20 -1.96 -15.63
N GLY A 54 -2.29 -2.91 -15.34
CA GLY A 54 -1.31 -3.44 -16.29
C GLY A 54 -0.08 -2.55 -16.51
N LYS A 55 0.05 -1.44 -15.79
CA LYS A 55 1.24 -0.57 -15.81
C LYS A 55 2.09 -0.80 -14.58
N GLU A 56 3.40 -0.86 -14.78
CA GLU A 56 4.38 -0.95 -13.70
C GLU A 56 4.75 0.44 -13.18
N GLU A 57 4.58 0.64 -11.87
CA GLU A 57 4.95 1.84 -11.14
C GLU A 57 6.05 1.49 -10.13
N LYS A 58 7.20 2.15 -10.23
CA LYS A 58 8.30 2.01 -9.27
C LYS A 58 8.08 2.93 -8.08
N VAL A 59 8.01 2.37 -6.88
CA VAL A 59 7.65 3.10 -5.68
C VAL A 59 8.48 2.67 -4.46
N LYS A 60 8.53 3.52 -3.44
CA LYS A 60 9.05 3.19 -2.10
C LYS A 60 7.97 3.37 -1.05
N ALA A 61 7.97 2.54 -0.02
CA ALA A 61 7.07 2.69 1.11
C ALA A 61 7.48 3.93 1.93
N GLN A 62 6.63 4.95 1.96
CA GLN A 62 6.88 6.19 2.69
C GLN A 62 6.32 6.13 4.11
N ALA A 63 5.08 5.66 4.27
CA ALA A 63 4.43 5.53 5.57
C ALA A 63 3.49 4.33 5.60
N VAL A 64 3.45 3.66 6.76
CA VAL A 64 2.57 2.51 6.98
C VAL A 64 1.71 2.77 8.20
N GLN A 65 0.40 2.78 8.00
CA GLN A 65 -0.57 2.83 9.08
C GLN A 65 -0.94 1.40 9.48
N ARG A 66 -0.79 1.12 10.77
CA ARG A 66 -1.14 -0.16 11.38
C ARG A 66 -2.41 0.00 12.20
N HIS A 67 -3.14 -1.10 12.34
CA HIS A 67 -4.25 -1.16 13.28
C HIS A 67 -3.71 -1.00 14.70
N ALA A 68 -4.41 -0.25 15.55
CA ALA A 68 -3.94 0.14 16.88
C ALA A 68 -3.61 -1.01 17.86
N PHE A 69 -4.01 -2.24 17.55
CA PHE A 69 -3.84 -3.39 18.45
C PHE A 69 -3.93 -4.76 17.74
N LYS A 70 -4.37 -4.80 16.47
CA LYS A 70 -4.42 -6.04 15.68
C LYS A 70 -3.21 -6.08 14.76
N PRO A 71 -2.66 -7.26 14.45
CA PRO A 71 -1.62 -7.41 13.42
C PRO A 71 -2.23 -7.23 12.02
N LYS A 72 -2.66 -6.01 11.70
CA LYS A 72 -3.27 -5.65 10.43
C LYS A 72 -2.80 -4.28 9.95
N LEU A 73 -2.60 -4.16 8.64
CA LEU A 73 -2.39 -2.89 7.95
C LEU A 73 -3.72 -2.18 7.73
N THR A 74 -3.73 -0.85 7.86
CA THR A 74 -4.91 -0.01 7.62
C THR A 74 -4.74 0.88 6.40
N HIS A 75 -3.53 1.35 6.11
CA HIS A 75 -3.18 2.17 4.95
C HIS A 75 -1.68 2.12 4.68
N ILE A 76 -1.27 2.27 3.42
CA ILE A 76 0.14 2.50 3.06
C ILE A 76 0.23 3.66 2.08
N ASP A 77 1.26 4.48 2.27
CA ASP A 77 1.64 5.58 1.41
C ASP A 77 2.89 5.18 0.63
N PHE A 78 2.81 5.24 -0.69
CA PHE A 78 3.89 4.97 -1.61
C PHE A 78 4.33 6.26 -2.30
N VAL A 79 5.63 6.51 -2.33
CA VAL A 79 6.23 7.59 -3.10
C VAL A 79 6.89 7.02 -4.36
N ARG A 80 6.67 7.65 -5.52
CA ARG A 80 7.35 7.27 -6.77
C ARG A 80 8.86 7.44 -6.61
N ALA A 81 9.60 6.39 -6.97
CA ALA A 81 11.05 6.31 -6.85
C ALA A 81 11.75 6.96 -8.05
#